data_AF-A0A6T6MHU0-F1
#
_entry.id   AF-A0A6T6MHU0-F1
#
_cell.length_a   1.000
_cell.length_b   1.000
_cell.length_c   1.000
_cell.angle_alpha   90.00
_cell.angle_beta   90.00
_cell.angle_gamma   90.00
#
_symmetry.space_group_name_H-M   'P 1'
#
loop_
_entity.id
_entity.type
_entity.pdbx_description
1 polymer ?
#
loop_
_entity_poly.entity_id
_entity_poly.type
_entity_poly.pdbx_seq_one_letter_code
_entity_poly.pdbx_strand_id
1 'polypeptide(L)'
;MMDTPGLLNRPLSERNDIEKLAIASLQHLQSVIVYVVDLTEDCGMSVEDQLELRRDMKEQFLKPEQPWIDILSKNDLRTSYKKTDLYFKDVCSPTPISVLEESALKALKSRLRDELVNFLTEDVGASGEAVEAVEGKPSFEDSGVKDI
;
A
#
# COMPACT_ATOMS: atom_id res chain seq x y z
N MET A 1 -8.61 5.19 -6.71
CA MET A 1 -7.48 6.05 -6.34
C MET A 1 -8.04 7.19 -5.53
N MET A 2 -7.63 7.32 -4.27
CA MET A 2 -8.01 8.45 -3.42
C MET A 2 -6.90 9.48 -3.53
N ASP A 3 -7.24 10.73 -3.85
CA ASP A 3 -6.29 11.84 -3.76
C ASP A 3 -6.36 12.40 -2.34
N THR A 4 -5.24 12.40 -1.63
CA THR A 4 -5.15 12.94 -0.28
C THR A 4 -4.51 14.32 -0.38
N PRO A 5 -5.19 15.39 0.07
CA PRO A 5 -4.57 16.70 0.18
C PRO A 5 -3.27 16.59 0.99
N GLY A 6 -2.24 17.33 0.56
CA GLY A 6 -0.87 17.17 1.07
C GLY A 6 -0.80 17.19 2.59
N LEU A 7 -0.15 16.18 3.17
CA LEU A 7 0.13 16.13 4.60
C LEU A 7 1.31 17.05 4.91
N LEU A 8 1.12 18.00 5.83
CA LEU A 8 2.22 18.82 6.32
C LEU A 8 2.93 18.13 7.50
N ASN A 9 4.24 18.40 7.63
CA ASN A 9 5.05 17.92 8.74
C ASN A 9 4.72 18.69 10.03
N ARG A 10 3.64 18.28 10.71
CA ARG A 10 3.16 18.86 11.98
C ARG A 10 2.43 17.82 12.85
N PRO A 11 2.33 18.05 14.17
CA PRO A 11 1.66 17.14 15.11
C PRO A 11 0.21 16.83 14.73
N LEU A 12 -0.27 15.63 15.05
CA LEU A 12 -1.64 15.17 14.76
C LEU A 12 -2.72 16.13 15.30
N SER A 13 -2.47 16.73 16.47
CA SER A 13 -3.37 17.71 17.10
C SER A 13 -3.54 19.00 16.30
N GLU A 14 -2.54 19.36 15.49
CA GLU A 14 -2.49 20.60 14.71
C GLU A 14 -2.93 20.40 13.24
N ARG A 15 -3.24 19.15 12.86
CA ARG A 15 -3.73 18.80 11.53
C ARG A 15 -5.20 19.16 11.36
N ASN A 16 -5.56 19.60 10.16
CA ASN A 16 -6.94 19.86 9.81
C ASN A 16 -7.72 18.54 9.58
N ASP A 17 -9.04 18.64 9.44
CA ASP A 17 -9.90 17.44 9.33
C ASP A 17 -9.63 16.61 8.07
N ILE A 18 -9.19 17.27 6.99
CA ILE A 18 -8.82 16.61 5.73
C ILE A 18 -7.53 15.79 5.90
N GLU A 19 -6.52 16.35 6.57
CA GLU A 19 -5.27 15.66 6.88
C GLU A 19 -5.51 14.49 7.86
N LYS A 20 -6.40 14.66 8.84
CA LYS A 20 -6.82 13.58 9.74
C LYS A 20 -7.53 12.46 8.98
N LEU A 21 -8.39 12.81 8.02
CA LEU A 21 -9.05 11.82 7.16
C LEU A 21 -8.03 11.05 6.32
N ALA A 22 -7.02 11.71 5.77
CA ALA A 22 -5.95 11.05 5.03
C ALA A 22 -5.20 10.03 5.92
N ILE A 23 -4.90 10.37 7.17
CA ILE A 23 -4.29 9.43 8.13
C ILE A 23 -5.24 8.27 8.45
N ALA A 24 -6.52 8.54 8.72
CA ALA A 24 -7.51 7.50 8.97
C ALA A 24 -7.62 6.53 7.78
N SER A 25 -7.53 7.04 6.55
CA SER A 25 -7.50 6.21 5.35
C SER A 25 -6.28 5.29 5.30
N LEU A 26 -5.09 5.77 5.70
CA LEU A 26 -3.89 4.93 5.82
C LEU A 26 -4.11 3.80 6.84
N GLN A 27 -4.69 4.11 8.00
CA GLN A 27 -4.83 3.16 9.10
C GLN A 27 -5.96 2.14 8.90
N HIS A 28 -7.03 2.49 8.19
CA HIS A 28 -8.25 1.67 8.19
C HIS A 28 -8.55 1.02 6.84
N LEU A 29 -8.03 1.54 5.73
CA LEU A 29 -8.28 0.94 4.42
C LEU A 29 -7.24 -0.13 4.09
N GLN A 30 -7.68 -1.20 3.43
CA GLN A 30 -6.79 -2.13 2.75
C GLN A 30 -6.43 -1.53 1.39
N SER A 31 -5.27 -0.89 1.32
CA SER A 31 -4.84 -0.15 0.14
C SER A 31 -3.33 -0.19 -0.05
N VAL A 32 -2.88 -0.07 -1.29
CA VAL A 32 -1.48 0.20 -1.62
C VAL A 32 -1.21 1.69 -1.43
N ILE A 33 -0.20 2.02 -0.64
CA ILE A 33 0.20 3.40 -0.39
C ILE A 33 1.28 3.81 -1.38
N VAL A 34 1.06 4.95 -2.03
CA VAL A 34 2.00 5.56 -2.96
C VAL A 34 2.50 6.86 -2.33
N TYR A 35 3.78 6.92 -2.01
CA TYR A 35 4.41 8.12 -1.49
C TYR A 35 5.19 8.82 -2.59
N VAL A 36 4.81 10.05 -2.91
CA VAL A 36 5.40 10.81 -4.01
C VAL A 36 6.41 11.79 -3.46
N VAL A 37 7.64 11.71 -3.96
CA VAL A 37 8.77 12.55 -3.57
C VAL A 37 9.15 13.45 -4.73
N ASP A 38 9.49 14.69 -4.41
CA ASP A 38 9.99 15.67 -5.36
C ASP A 38 11.37 16.16 -4.91
N LEU A 39 12.43 15.64 -5.54
CA LEU A 39 13.81 16.02 -5.24
C LEU A 39 14.22 17.37 -5.83
N THR A 40 13.37 18.05 -6.60
CA THR A 40 13.63 19.44 -7.03
C THR A 40 13.33 20.45 -5.91
N GLU A 41 12.48 20.05 -4.95
CA GLU A 41 11.91 20.88 -3.88
C GLU A 41 10.95 21.97 -4.36
N ASP A 42 10.51 21.96 -5.63
CA ASP A 42 9.55 22.98 -6.11
C ASP A 42 8.15 22.81 -5.48
N CYS A 43 7.90 21.66 -4.84
CA CYS A 43 6.70 21.42 -4.04
C CYS A 43 6.62 22.28 -2.77
N GLY A 44 7.69 23.02 -2.42
CA GLY A 44 7.74 23.89 -1.25
C GLY A 44 8.18 23.20 0.05
N MET A 45 8.65 21.94 -0.03
CA MET A 45 9.22 21.18 1.08
C MET A 45 10.65 20.77 0.77
N SER A 46 11.54 20.84 1.76
CA SER A 46 12.92 20.33 1.61
C SER A 46 12.94 18.80 1.45
N VAL A 47 14.00 18.25 0.87
CA VAL A 47 14.18 16.79 0.80
C VAL A 47 14.19 16.15 2.19
N GLU A 48 14.79 16.81 3.18
CA GLU A 48 14.80 16.39 4.58
C GLU A 48 13.40 16.29 5.17
N ASP A 49 12.58 17.34 5.02
CA ASP A 49 11.22 17.36 5.56
C ASP A 49 10.34 16.27 4.90
N GLN A 50 10.56 16.03 3.61
CA GLN A 50 9.89 14.95 2.88
C GLN A 50 10.30 13.57 3.40
N LEU A 51 11.57 13.36 3.75
CA LEU A 51 12.06 12.10 4.32
C LEU A 51 11.59 11.89 5.75
N GLU A 52 11.56 12.94 6.56
CA GLU A 52 11.04 12.88 7.94
C GLU A 52 9.55 12.52 7.92
N LEU A 53 8.75 13.24 7.12
CA LEU A 53 7.32 12.94 6.97
C LEU A 53 7.11 11.49 6.48
N ARG A 54 7.90 11.04 5.50
CA ARG A 54 7.84 9.67 4.99
C ARG A 54 8.05 8.65 6.12
N ARG A 55 9.11 8.83 6.90
CA ARG A 55 9.46 7.94 8.02
C ARG A 55 8.33 7.93 9.04
N ASP A 56 7.88 9.10 9.47
CA ASP A 56 6.84 9.25 10.48
C ASP A 56 5.52 8.61 10.04
N MET A 57 5.09 8.83 8.80
CA MET A 57 3.86 8.21 8.28
C MET A 57 3.98 6.69 8.22
N LYS A 58 5.13 6.18 7.76
CA LYS A 58 5.37 4.75 7.63
C LYS A 58 5.45 4.05 8.98
N GLU A 59 6.13 4.65 9.96
CA GLU A 59 6.32 4.07 11.29
C GLU A 59 5.06 4.15 12.17
N GLN A 60 4.28 5.23 12.06
CA GLN A 60 3.14 5.46 12.95
C GLN A 60 1.84 4.87 12.43
N PHE A 61 1.64 4.83 11.11
CA PHE A 61 0.30 4.61 10.53
C PHE A 61 0.22 3.43 9.54
N LEU A 62 1.34 2.92 9.05
CA LEU A 62 1.33 1.81 8.09
C LEU A 62 1.24 0.46 8.81
N LYS A 63 0.34 -0.41 8.34
CA LYS A 63 0.29 -1.80 8.81
C LYS A 63 1.47 -2.60 8.23
N PRO A 64 1.99 -3.62 8.95
CA PRO A 64 3.14 -4.41 8.49
C PRO A 64 2.98 -5.00 7.08
N GLU A 65 1.77 -5.44 6.73
CA GLU A 65 1.49 -6.09 5.44
C GLU A 65 1.05 -5.12 4.34
N GLN A 66 0.82 -3.84 4.69
CA GLN A 66 0.29 -2.88 3.74
C GLN A 66 1.39 -2.41 2.78
N PRO A 67 1.23 -2.57 1.45
CA PRO A 67 2.27 -2.22 0.50
C PRO A 67 2.54 -0.71 0.47
N TRP A 68 3.82 -0.33 0.50
CA TRP A 68 4.29 1.05 0.40
C TRP A 68 5.25 1.20 -0.78
N ILE A 69 4.95 2.13 -1.68
CA ILE A 69 5.75 2.37 -2.89
C ILE A 69 6.18 3.83 -2.93
N ASP A 70 7.49 4.04 -2.90
CA ASP A 70 8.09 5.37 -3.09
C ASP A 70 8.21 5.69 -4.59
N ILE A 71 7.64 6.81 -4.99
CA ILE A 71 7.70 7.35 -6.36
C ILE A 71 8.56 8.59 -6.35
N LEU A 72 9.59 8.59 -7.19
CA LEU A 72 10.38 9.77 -7.46
C LEU A 72 9.77 10.52 -8.64
N SER A 73 9.05 11.59 -8.35
CA SER A 73 8.37 12.42 -9.36
C SER A 73 9.34 13.31 -10.13
N LYS A 74 8.86 13.91 -11.23
CA LYS A 74 9.63 14.84 -12.09
C LYS A 74 10.96 14.26 -12.55
N ASN A 75 10.97 12.98 -12.91
CA ASN A 75 12.21 12.31 -13.34
C ASN A 75 12.85 12.92 -14.60
N ASP A 76 12.08 13.67 -15.38
CA ASP A 76 12.58 14.50 -16.48
C ASP A 76 13.54 15.62 -16.01
N LEU A 77 13.44 16.07 -14.75
CA LEU A 77 14.28 17.11 -14.15
C LEU A 77 15.39 16.55 -13.26
N ARG A 78 15.82 15.30 -13.48
CA ARG A 78 16.84 14.61 -12.66
C ARG A 78 18.13 15.41 -12.43
N THR A 79 18.54 16.23 -13.39
CA THR A 79 19.72 17.11 -13.27
C THR A 79 19.55 18.22 -12.23
N SER A 80 18.32 18.53 -11.85
CA SER A 80 17.96 19.57 -10.87
C SER A 80 17.77 19.01 -9.46
N TYR A 81 17.93 17.69 -9.27
CA TYR A 81 17.74 17.08 -7.96
C TYR A 81 18.76 17.59 -6.97
N LYS A 82 18.26 18.02 -5.83
CA LYS A 82 19.06 18.40 -4.67
C LYS A 82 19.17 17.18 -3.76
N LYS A 83 20.32 17.03 -3.12
CA LYS A 83 20.52 16.10 -1.99
C LYS A 83 20.10 14.64 -2.29
N THR A 84 20.38 14.16 -3.50
CA THR A 84 20.07 12.77 -3.90
C THR A 84 20.70 11.75 -2.96
N ASP A 85 21.93 11.98 -2.52
CA ASP A 85 22.67 11.06 -1.65
C ASP A 85 21.96 10.85 -0.32
N LEU A 86 21.31 11.90 0.21
CA LEU A 86 20.51 11.81 1.42
C LEU A 86 19.30 10.91 1.19
N TYR A 87 18.56 11.14 0.11
CA TYR A 87 17.36 10.36 -0.21
C TYR A 87 17.67 8.87 -0.42
N PHE A 88 18.71 8.56 -1.19
CA PHE A 88 19.08 7.16 -1.48
C PHE A 88 19.75 6.44 -0.30
N LYS A 89 20.14 7.17 0.75
CA LYS A 89 20.58 6.55 2.02
C LYS A 89 19.41 5.92 2.78
N ASP A 90 18.26 6.58 2.78
CA ASP A 90 17.09 6.17 3.56
C ASP A 90 16.07 5.38 2.72
N VAL A 91 16.12 5.51 1.39
CA VAL A 91 15.21 4.84 0.46
C VAL A 91 15.99 4.00 -0.57
N CYS A 92 15.89 2.69 -0.41
CA CYS A 92 16.43 1.73 -1.36
C CYS A 92 15.39 1.51 -2.49
N SER A 93 15.68 1.92 -3.72
CA SER A 93 14.88 1.68 -4.94
C SER A 93 13.52 2.40 -5.09
N PRO A 94 13.48 3.75 -5.13
CA PRO A 94 12.27 4.45 -5.56
C PRO A 94 11.96 4.16 -7.04
N THR A 95 10.69 4.27 -7.44
CA THR A 95 10.30 4.18 -8.86
C THR A 95 10.34 5.57 -9.48
N PRO A 96 11.28 5.86 -10.39
CA PRO A 96 11.34 7.15 -11.07
C PRO A 96 10.23 7.29 -12.09
N ILE A 97 9.50 8.40 -12.04
CA ILE A 97 8.41 8.70 -12.97
C ILE A 97 8.48 10.17 -13.39
N SER A 98 8.31 10.39 -14.70
CA SER A 98 7.88 11.68 -15.22
C SER A 98 6.43 11.53 -15.70
N VAL A 99 5.59 12.52 -15.36
CA VAL A 99 4.22 12.57 -15.89
C VAL A 99 4.20 12.80 -17.40
N LEU A 100 5.30 13.34 -17.95
CA LEU A 100 5.49 13.52 -19.39
C LEU A 100 5.70 12.18 -20.12
N GLU A 101 5.98 11.11 -19.38
CA GLU A 101 6.24 9.78 -19.92
C GLU A 101 5.04 8.83 -19.66
N GLU A 102 4.15 8.72 -20.64
CA GLU A 102 2.93 7.91 -20.52
C GLU A 102 3.22 6.40 -20.29
N SER A 103 4.29 5.87 -20.87
CA SER A 103 4.74 4.49 -20.67
C SER A 103 5.05 4.19 -19.21
N ALA A 104 5.75 5.09 -18.53
CA ALA A 104 6.09 4.95 -17.11
C ALA A 104 4.83 4.97 -16.23
N LEU A 105 3.87 5.85 -16.53
CA LEU A 105 2.58 5.90 -15.82
C LEU A 105 1.77 4.62 -16.02
N LYS A 106 1.77 4.06 -17.23
CA LYS A 106 1.07 2.80 -17.53
C LYS A 106 1.70 1.63 -16.78
N ALA A 107 3.04 1.56 -16.75
CA ALA A 107 3.78 0.55 -16.00
C ALA A 107 3.49 0.64 -14.50
N LEU A 108 3.51 1.85 -13.93
CA LEU A 108 3.15 2.06 -12.52
C LEU A 108 1.73 1.60 -12.23
N LYS A 109 0.75 1.98 -13.06
CA LYS A 109 -0.65 1.56 -12.88
C LYS A 109 -0.80 0.04 -12.91
N SER A 110 -0.03 -0.66 -13.74
CA SER A 110 -0.03 -2.13 -13.76
C SER A 110 0.50 -2.68 -12.44
N ARG A 111 1.70 -2.24 -12.03
CA ARG A 111 2.31 -2.66 -10.77
C ARG A 111 1.39 -2.42 -9.56
N LEU A 112 0.78 -1.25 -9.46
CA LEU A 112 -0.15 -0.93 -8.36
C LEU A 112 -1.36 -1.86 -8.33
N ARG A 113 -1.87 -2.26 -9.49
CA ARG A 113 -2.95 -3.23 -9.58
C ARG A 113 -2.50 -4.59 -9.07
N ASP A 114 -1.33 -5.05 -9.51
CA ASP A 114 -0.81 -6.36 -9.16
C ASP A 114 -0.51 -6.45 -7.65
N GLU A 115 0.12 -5.42 -7.08
CA GLU A 115 0.37 -5.31 -5.63
C GLU A 115 -0.92 -5.29 -4.81
N LEU A 116 -1.94 -4.55 -5.28
CA LEU A 116 -3.23 -4.50 -4.60
C LEU A 116 -3.94 -5.85 -4.66
N VAL A 117 -3.91 -6.54 -5.81
CA VAL A 117 -4.51 -7.87 -5.95
C VAL A 117 -3.81 -8.85 -5.02
N ASN A 118 -2.48 -8.90 -5.02
CA ASN A 118 -1.71 -9.78 -4.15
C ASN A 118 -2.07 -9.54 -2.67
N PHE A 119 -2.02 -8.27 -2.24
CA PHE A 119 -2.34 -7.87 -0.87
C PHE A 119 -3.76 -8.28 -0.45
N LEU A 120 -4.75 -8.13 -1.33
CA LEU A 120 -6.13 -8.53 -1.03
C LEU A 120 -6.35 -10.05 -1.09
N THR A 121 -5.53 -10.79 -1.84
CA THR A 121 -5.65 -12.25 -1.95
C THR A 121 -4.92 -13.01 -0.85
N GLU A 122 -3.83 -12.46 -0.31
CA GLU A 122 -3.08 -13.04 0.82
C GLU A 122 -3.95 -13.11 2.09
N ASP A 123 -4.84 -12.12 2.27
CA ASP A 123 -5.77 -12.04 3.41
C ASP A 123 -6.87 -13.12 3.37
N VAL A 124 -7.23 -13.61 2.17
CA VAL A 124 -8.25 -14.69 2.00
C VAL A 124 -7.66 -16.07 2.30
N GLY A 125 -6.34 -16.23 2.17
CA GLY A 125 -5.65 -17.50 2.43
C GLY A 125 -5.53 -17.87 3.91
N ALA A 126 -5.65 -16.88 4.83
CA ALA A 126 -5.46 -17.07 6.27
C ALA A 126 -6.75 -17.44 7.04
N SER A 127 -7.93 -17.36 6.43
CA SER A 127 -9.22 -17.69 7.08
C SER A 127 -9.81 -19.05 6.66
N GLY A 128 -9.06 -19.86 5.90
CA GLY A 128 -9.55 -21.11 5.29
C GLY A 128 -8.97 -22.38 5.91
N GLU A 129 -9.09 -22.60 7.22
CA GLU A 129 -8.82 -23.92 7.81
C GLU A 129 -10.08 -24.82 7.85
N ALA A 130 -10.05 -25.83 6.97
CA ALA A 130 -10.62 -27.18 7.06
C ALA A 130 -12.02 -27.39 7.69
N VAL A 131 -13.03 -27.55 6.83
CA VAL A 131 -14.16 -28.44 7.12
C VAL A 131 -13.74 -29.84 6.67
N GLU A 132 -13.37 -30.68 7.63
CA GLU A 132 -13.12 -32.11 7.39
C GLU A 132 -14.44 -32.76 6.97
N ALA A 133 -14.48 -33.28 5.73
CA ALA A 133 -15.62 -34.02 5.22
C ALA A 133 -15.69 -35.36 5.96
N VAL A 134 -16.62 -35.49 6.90
CA VAL A 134 -16.98 -36.78 7.49
C VAL A 134 -17.76 -37.56 6.43
N GLU A 135 -17.05 -38.36 5.62
CA GLU A 135 -17.66 -39.42 4.80
C GLU A 135 -18.14 -40.56 5.71
N GLY A 136 -19.27 -40.34 6.39
CA GLY A 136 -20.07 -41.39 6.99
C GLY A 136 -20.85 -42.11 5.89
N LYS A 137 -20.33 -43.23 5.37
CA LYS A 137 -21.12 -44.18 4.58
C LYS A 137 -22.32 -44.65 5.42
N PRO A 138 -23.57 -44.54 4.95
CA PRO A 138 -24.67 -45.24 5.59
C PRO A 138 -24.60 -46.72 5.20
N SER A 139 -24.25 -47.58 6.16
CA SER A 139 -24.49 -49.02 6.08
C SER A 139 -25.98 -49.26 6.31
N PHE A 140 -26.73 -49.46 5.22
CA PHE A 140 -28.09 -50.00 5.31
C PHE A 140 -27.97 -51.53 5.37
N GLU A 141 -28.15 -52.09 6.57
CA GLU A 141 -28.34 -53.53 6.72
C GLU A 141 -29.76 -53.88 6.24
N ASP A 142 -29.81 -54.59 5.12
CA ASP A 142 -30.99 -55.31 4.66
C ASP A 142 -31.19 -56.54 5.56
N SER A 143 -32.17 -56.46 6.46
CA SER A 143 -32.69 -57.65 7.15
C SER A 143 -34.13 -57.87 6.74
N GLY A 144 -34.30 -58.63 5.67
CA GLY A 144 -35.58 -59.15 5.26
C GLY A 144 -36.18 -60.15 6.27
N VAL A 145 -37.51 -60.01 6.41
CA VAL A 145 -38.55 -61.06 6.55
C VAL A 145 -38.65 -61.81 7.90
N LYS A 146 -39.84 -61.73 8.54
CA LYS A 146 -40.83 -62.84 8.62
C LYS A 146 -42.02 -62.55 9.55
N ASP A 147 -43.21 -62.84 9.00
CA ASP A 147 -44.37 -63.50 9.60
C ASP A 147 -44.82 -63.12 11.02
N ILE A 148 -46.04 -62.58 11.15
CA ILE A 148 -47.22 -63.12 11.87
C ILE A 148 -48.43 -62.21 11.57
#